data_AF-A0A5S9Q0R6-F1
#
_entry.id   AF-A0A5S9Q0R6-F1
#
_cell.length_a   1.000
_cell.length_b   1.000
_cell.length_c   1.000
_cell.angle_alpha   90.00
_cell.angle_beta   90.00
_cell.angle_gamma   90.00
#
_symmetry.space_group_name_H-M   'P 1'
#
loop_
_entity.id
_entity.type
_entity.pdbx_description
1 polymer ?
#
loop_
_entity_poly.entity_id
_entity_poly.type
_entity_poly.pdbx_seq_one_letter_code
_entity_poly.pdbx_strand_id
1 'polypeptide(L)' 'MDAAVALRLARLAEAARPQVVELADLIIAATASVHGLTVLTRNIRPFTPTGVDARDPPATLPDDVGP' A
#
# COMPACT_ATOMS: atom_id res chain seq x y z
N MET A 1 8.08 -11.47 -6.24
CA MET A 1 8.20 -11.00 -4.83
C MET A 1 9.45 -11.61 -4.24
N ASP A 2 10.24 -10.84 -3.49
CA ASP A 2 11.38 -11.38 -2.75
C ASP A 2 10.95 -11.90 -1.36
N ALA A 3 11.90 -12.50 -0.64
CA ALA A 3 11.64 -13.07 0.68
C ALA A 3 11.24 -12.03 1.74
N ALA A 4 11.78 -10.81 1.66
CA ALA A 4 11.46 -9.74 2.61
C ALA A 4 10.01 -9.27 2.43
N VAL A 5 9.58 -9.09 1.18
CA VAL A 5 8.20 -8.78 0.82
C VAL A 5 7.24 -9.89 1.27
N ALA A 6 7.58 -11.16 1.05
CA ALA A 6 6.75 -12.29 1.48
C ALA A 6 6.58 -12.34 3.02
N LEU A 7 7.65 -12.08 3.78
CA LEU A 7 7.57 -12.00 5.25
C LEU A 7 6.71 -10.83 5.72
N ARG A 8 6.82 -9.67 5.06
CA ARG A 8 6.00 -8.51 5.39
C ARG A 8 4.53 -8.76 5.05
N LEU A 9 4.25 -9.40 3.92
CA LEU A 9 2.90 -9.82 3.51
C LEU A 9 2.25 -10.69 4.58
N ALA A 10 2.95 -11.73 5.08
CA ALA A 10 2.42 -12.60 6.13
C ALA A 10 2.04 -11.83 7.41
N ARG A 11 2.87 -10.89 7.83
CA ARG A 11 2.58 -10.03 9.00
C ARG A 11 1.39 -9.12 8.77
N LEU A 12 1.26 -8.54 7.59
CA LEU A 12 0.12 -7.69 7.23
C LEU A 12 -1.18 -8.50 7.17
N ALA A 13 -1.14 -9.70 6.60
CA ALA A 13 -2.28 -10.61 6.55
C ALA A 13 -2.76 -11.01 7.95
N GLU A 14 -1.83 -11.30 8.87
CA GLU A 14 -2.18 -11.61 10.26
C GLU A 14 -2.74 -10.39 10.99
N ALA A 15 -2.11 -9.21 10.84
CA ALA A 15 -2.56 -7.97 11.46
C ALA A 15 -3.93 -7.49 10.93
N ALA A 16 -4.29 -7.87 9.71
CA ALA A 16 -5.58 -7.52 9.12
C ALA A 16 -6.75 -8.31 9.72
N ARG A 17 -6.52 -9.43 10.40
CA ARG A 17 -7.63 -10.28 10.89
C ARG A 17 -8.47 -9.55 11.95
N PRO A 18 -9.81 -9.69 11.92
CA PRO A 18 -10.62 -10.55 11.04
C PRO A 18 -11.05 -9.90 9.72
N GLN A 19 -10.52 -8.73 9.37
CA GLN A 19 -10.90 -8.01 8.15
C GLN A 19 -10.45 -8.79 6.92
N VAL A 20 -11.30 -8.84 5.90
CA VAL A 20 -10.96 -9.40 4.59
C VAL A 20 -10.31 -8.29 3.78
N VAL A 21 -9.00 -8.42 3.55
CA VAL A 21 -8.24 -7.56 2.64
C VAL A 21 -7.80 -8.41 1.47
N GLU A 22 -7.97 -7.88 0.25
CA GLU A 22 -7.57 -8.57 -0.96
C GLU A 22 -6.06 -8.87 -0.95
N LEU A 23 -5.69 -10.07 -1.40
CA LEU A 23 -4.29 -10.50 -1.43
C LEU A 23 -3.42 -9.54 -2.28
N ALA A 24 -3.99 -9.01 -3.36
CA ALA A 24 -3.31 -8.04 -4.22
C ALA A 24 -2.94 -6.75 -3.46
N ASP A 25 -3.88 -6.19 -2.68
CA ASP A 25 -3.66 -4.99 -1.89
C ASP A 25 -2.59 -5.24 -0.81
N LEU A 26 -2.61 -6.41 -0.18
CA LEU A 26 -1.60 -6.80 0.80
C LEU A 26 -0.20 -6.96 0.18
N ILE A 27 -0.11 -7.50 -1.04
CA ILE A 27 1.17 -7.61 -1.77
C ILE A 27 1.72 -6.22 -2.13
N ILE A 28 0.85 -5.32 -2.60
CA ILE A 28 1.22 -3.93 -2.90
C ILE A 28 1.71 -3.22 -1.64
N ALA A 29 0.95 -3.34 -0.53
CA ALA A 29 1.31 -2.74 0.74
C ALA A 29 2.62 -3.31 1.31
N ALA A 30 2.83 -4.62 1.21
CA ALA A 30 4.07 -5.26 1.65
C ALA A 30 5.28 -4.76 0.85
N THR A 31 5.13 -4.64 -0.47
CA THR A 31 6.17 -4.12 -1.37
C THR A 31 6.53 -2.68 -1.00
N ALA A 32 5.52 -1.81 -0.89
CA ALA A 32 5.73 -0.41 -0.54
C ALA A 32 6.38 -0.26 0.85
N SER A 33 5.92 -1.04 1.83
CA SER A 33 6.46 -1.02 3.19
C SER A 33 7.92 -1.48 3.27
N VAL A 34 8.33 -2.50 2.50
CA VAL A 34 9.73 -2.99 2.50
C VAL A 34 10.67 -1.99 1.84
N HIS A 35 10.21 -1.32 0.77
CA HIS A 35 11.07 -0.44 -0.03
C HIS A 35 10.92 1.05 0.29
N GLY A 36 10.08 1.44 1.25
CA GLY A 36 9.86 2.84 1.62
C GLY A 36 9.17 3.67 0.53
N LEU A 37 8.23 3.06 -0.20
CA LEU A 37 7.51 3.69 -1.30
C LEU A 37 6.17 4.27 -0.85
N THR A 38 5.69 5.28 -1.57
CA THR A 38 4.30 5.78 -1.48
C THR A 38 3.45 5.08 -2.54
N VAL A 39 2.25 4.62 -2.16
CA VAL A 39 1.28 4.02 -3.09
C VAL A 39 0.37 5.11 -3.64
N LEU A 40 0.34 5.27 -4.97
CA LEU A 40 -0.60 6.16 -5.63
C LEU A 40 -1.80 5.37 -6.11
N THR A 41 -2.98 5.63 -5.55
CA THR A 41 -4.20 4.87 -5.85
C THR A 41 -5.47 5.66 -5.53
N ARG A 42 -6.52 5.45 -6.32
CA ARG A 42 -7.88 5.94 -6.01
C ARG A 42 -8.59 5.11 -4.95
N ASN A 43 -8.12 3.88 -4.71
CA ASN A 43 -8.69 3.00 -3.69
C ASN A 43 -7.80 2.99 -2.44
N ILE A 44 -7.83 4.08 -1.67
CA ILE A 44 -6.97 4.24 -0.48
C ILE A 44 -7.38 3.29 0.65
N ARG A 45 -8.68 2.98 0.78
CA ARG A 45 -9.27 2.28 1.94
C ARG A 45 -8.53 1.00 2.37
N PRO A 46 -8.10 0.10 1.47
CA PRO A 46 -7.40 -1.13 1.86
C PRO A 46 -6.00 -0.89 2.45
N PHE A 47 -5.38 0.26 2.16
CA PHE A 47 -4.02 0.59 2.59
C PHE A 47 -3.97 1.25 3.96
N THR A 48 -5.06 1.87 4.42
CA THR A 48 -5.17 2.50 5.75
C THR A 48 -4.72 1.59 6.90
N PRO A 49 -5.18 0.33 7.03
CA PRO A 49 -4.75 -0.56 8.13
C PRO A 49 -3.30 -1.04 7.99
N THR A 50 -2.67 -0.89 6.81
CA THR A 50 -1.32 -1.40 6.56
C THR A 50 -0.20 -0.45 7.01
N GLY A 51 -0.54 0.81 7.30
CA GLY A 51 0.42 1.86 7.67
C GLY A 51 1.28 2.37 6.52
N VAL A 52 0.98 1.97 5.27
CA VAL A 52 1.64 2.50 4.06
C VAL A 52 1.07 3.86 3.72
N ASP A 53 1.92 4.80 3.29
CA ASP A 53 1.51 6.09 2.75
C ASP A 53 0.83 5.87 1.39
N ALA A 54 -0.50 5.93 1.37
CA ALA A 54 -1.32 5.80 0.17
C ALA A 54 -2.03 7.12 -0.12
N ARG A 55 -1.85 7.65 -1.34
CA ARG A 55 -2.38 8.96 -1.76
C ARG A 55 -3.21 8.82 -3.02
N ASP A 56 -4.32 9.55 -3.09
CA ASP A 56 -5.13 9.70 -4.30
C ASP A 56 -4.60 10.90 -5.12
N PRO A 57 -3.96 10.67 -6.27
CA PRO A 57 -3.28 11.72 -7.03
C PRO A 57 -4.18 12.88 -7.48
N PRO A 58 -5.37 12.69 -8.08
CA PRO A 58 -6.26 13.81 -8.42
C PRO A 58 -6.77 14.62 -7.22
N ALA A 59 -6.61 14.14 -5.98
CA ALA A 59 -6.94 14.89 -4.77
C ALA A 59 -5.72 15.64 -4.18
N THR A 60 -4.49 15.31 -4.57
CA THR A 60 -3.25 15.80 -3.90
C THR A 60 -2.05 16.09 -4.81
N LEU A 61 -2.16 15.93 -6.13
CA LEU A 61 -1.11 16.38 -7.05
C LEU A 61 -1.21 17.91 -7.21
N PRO A 62 -0.10 18.65 -7.11
CA PRO A 62 -0.03 20.02 -7.61
C PRO A 62 -0.35 20.03 -9.11
N ASP A 63 -0.88 21.14 -9.60
CA ASP A 63 -0.98 21.38 -11.04
C ASP A 63 0.35 21.02 -11.70
N ASP A 64 0.27 20.27 -12.81
CA ASP A 64 1.43 19.80 -13.56
C ASP A 64 2.26 21.02 -14.00
N VAL A 65 3.29 21.39 -13.23
CA VAL A 65 4.31 22.37 -13.64
C VAL A 65 5.31 21.62 -14.51
N GLY A 66 4.86 21.20 -15.68
CA GLY A 66 5.72 20.82 -16.78
C GLY A 66 6.31 22.07 -17.45
N PRO A 67 7.54 22.00 -17.99
CA PRO A 67 8.20 23.11 -18.70
C PRO A 67 7.48 23.53 -19.99
#